data_AF-A0A9K3D3L2-F1
#
_entry.id   AF-A0A9K3D3L2-F1
#
_cell.length_a   1.000
_cell.length_b   1.000
_cell.length_c   1.000
_cell.angle_alpha   90.00
_cell.angle_beta   90.00
_cell.angle_gamma   90.00
#
_symmetry.space_group_name_H-M   'P 1'
#
loop_
_entity.id
_entity.type
_entity.pdbx_description
1 polymer ?
#
loop_
_entity_poly.entity_id
_entity_poly.type
_entity_poly.pdbx_seq_one_letter_code
_entity_poly.pdbx_strand_id
1 'polypeptide(L)'
;MFRGKYQNGSHIMLLEAKGPDSLGKWAQRKVGTPSIEKAFDKTVRTYVCNVNGGVGTKMTLPKKGSLALRQPMLTFQLLIPRGKAFSFDLAILDTQKARRRIHFSSAFRVVKRSPLAAHLPLHIVSGTC
;
A
#
# COMPACT_ATOMS: atom_id res chain seq x y z
N MET A 1 -0.73 16.44 0.89
CA MET A 1 0.62 16.14 1.36
C MET A 1 1.71 16.61 0.39
N PHE A 2 1.65 16.24 -0.89
CA PHE A 2 2.65 16.59 -1.91
C PHE A 2 2.22 17.71 -2.87
N ARG A 3 1.09 18.36 -2.61
CA ARG A 3 0.64 19.53 -3.39
C ARG A 3 1.68 20.64 -3.28
N GLY A 4 2.12 21.18 -4.42
CA GLY A 4 3.12 22.26 -4.47
C GLY A 4 4.55 21.83 -4.16
N LYS A 5 4.82 20.54 -3.92
CA LYS A 5 6.18 20.01 -3.76
C LYS A 5 6.75 19.60 -5.12
N TYR A 6 8.06 19.65 -5.25
CA TYR A 6 8.76 19.12 -6.42
C TYR A 6 8.52 17.61 -6.55
N GLN A 7 8.14 17.16 -7.75
CA GLN A 7 7.82 15.75 -8.04
C GLN A 7 8.56 15.18 -9.26
N ASN A 8 9.44 15.95 -9.91
CA ASN A 8 10.09 15.51 -11.16
C ASN A 8 11.43 14.78 -10.91
N GLY A 9 11.66 14.27 -9.70
CA GLY A 9 12.80 13.37 -9.43
C GLY A 9 12.57 11.98 -10.03
N SER A 10 13.57 11.10 -9.93
CA SER A 10 13.47 9.73 -10.43
C SER A 10 12.36 8.91 -9.79
N HIS A 11 12.10 9.16 -8.50
CA HIS A 11 11.00 8.55 -7.75
C HIS A 11 10.68 9.39 -6.50
N ILE A 12 9.53 9.11 -5.88
CA ILE A 12 9.15 9.69 -4.59
C ILE A 12 8.96 8.57 -3.59
N MET A 13 9.84 8.52 -2.58
CA MET A 13 9.79 7.51 -1.54
C MET A 13 8.64 7.79 -0.56
N LEU A 14 7.67 6.89 -0.50
CA LEU A 14 6.48 7.02 0.37
C LEU A 14 6.63 6.33 1.73
N LEU A 15 7.38 5.23 1.74
CA LEU A 15 7.67 4.44 2.93
C LEU A 15 9.11 3.95 2.82
N GLU A 16 9.93 4.32 3.79
CA GLU A 16 11.27 3.80 3.95
C GLU A 16 11.41 3.30 5.39
N ALA A 17 11.72 2.02 5.56
CA ALA A 17 11.85 1.41 6.89
C ALA A 17 13.17 1.81 7.58
N LYS A 18 14.12 2.40 6.86
CA LYS A 18 15.31 3.03 7.43
C LYS A 18 14.93 4.42 7.98
N GLY A 19 15.38 4.71 9.19
CA GLY A 19 15.17 6.01 9.84
C GLY A 19 14.28 5.95 11.09
N PRO A 20 14.27 7.04 11.89
CA PRO A 20 13.57 7.09 13.17
C PRO A 20 12.04 7.14 13.01
N ASP A 21 11.52 7.88 12.02
CA ASP A 21 10.07 8.08 11.80
C ASP A 21 9.57 7.56 10.45
N SER A 22 9.85 6.29 10.15
CA SER A 22 9.42 5.62 8.92
C SER A 22 7.91 5.60 8.71
N LEU A 23 7.14 5.54 9.80
CA LEU A 23 5.69 5.31 9.77
C LEU A 23 4.86 6.55 10.12
N GLY A 24 5.49 7.67 10.50
CA GLY A 24 4.79 8.88 10.96
C GLY A 24 3.87 9.52 9.92
N LYS A 25 4.06 9.24 8.63
CA LYS A 25 3.20 9.73 7.54
C LYS A 25 1.93 8.88 7.36
N TRP A 26 1.92 7.65 7.87
CA TRP A 26 0.89 6.64 7.63
C TRP A 26 -0.08 6.51 8.82
N ALA A 27 -1.38 6.50 8.57
CA ALA A 27 -2.37 6.11 9.57
C ALA A 27 -2.37 4.58 9.70
N GLN A 28 -2.31 4.09 10.93
CA GLN A 28 -2.24 2.67 11.22
C GLN A 28 -3.55 2.22 11.87
N ARG A 29 -4.16 1.16 11.33
CA ARG A 29 -5.19 0.40 12.01
C ARG A 29 -4.62 -0.98 12.32
N LYS A 30 -4.57 -1.30 13.61
CA LYS A 30 -3.98 -2.51 14.18
C LYS A 30 -5.11 -3.40 14.70
N VAL A 31 -5.12 -4.68 14.32
CA VAL A 31 -6.09 -5.67 14.81
C VAL A 31 -5.31 -6.90 15.28
N GLY A 32 -5.42 -7.24 16.57
CA GLY A 32 -4.63 -8.30 17.21
C GLY A 32 -3.18 -7.92 17.51
N THR A 33 -2.39 -8.91 17.91
CA THR A 33 -0.95 -8.84 18.23
C THR A 33 -0.07 -9.35 17.07
N PRO A 34 1.23 -9.00 17.01
CA PRO A 34 1.76 -7.65 16.72
C PRO A 34 1.45 -7.21 15.27
N SER A 35 0.82 -6.05 15.06
CA SER A 35 0.12 -5.76 13.79
C SER A 35 0.78 -4.80 12.79
N ILE A 36 1.52 -3.77 13.22
CA ILE A 36 2.37 -2.96 12.33
C ILE A 36 3.60 -2.49 13.12
N GLU A 37 4.79 -2.94 12.74
CA GLU A 37 6.04 -2.61 13.43
C GLU A 37 7.26 -2.56 12.50
N LYS A 38 8.32 -1.92 12.97
CA LYS A 38 9.62 -1.89 12.30
C LYS A 38 10.52 -2.93 12.94
N ALA A 39 11.08 -3.84 12.14
CA ALA A 39 11.98 -4.89 12.62
C ALA A 39 13.23 -4.96 11.75
N PHE A 40 14.38 -5.33 12.33
CA PHE A 40 15.58 -5.62 11.56
C PHE A 40 15.51 -7.05 11.03
N ASP A 41 15.48 -7.22 9.71
CA ASP A 41 15.52 -8.51 9.07
C ASP A 41 16.97 -8.91 8.75
N LYS A 42 17.39 -10.05 9.30
CA LYS A 42 18.77 -10.56 9.16
C LYS A 42 19.08 -11.05 7.75
N THR A 43 18.08 -11.50 7.01
CA THR A 43 18.22 -12.05 5.65
C THR A 43 18.55 -10.95 4.66
N VAL A 44 17.80 -9.84 4.72
CA VAL A 44 18.05 -8.65 3.87
C VAL A 44 18.98 -7.64 4.53
N ARG A 45 19.47 -7.93 5.74
CA ARG A 45 20.38 -7.09 6.55
C ARG A 45 19.91 -5.64 6.65
N THR A 46 18.60 -5.44 6.81
CA THR A 46 18.02 -4.10 6.85
C THR A 46 16.72 -4.04 7.64
N TYR A 47 16.27 -2.83 7.96
CA TYR A 47 14.98 -2.65 8.61
C TYR A 47 13.85 -2.83 7.59
N VAL A 48 12.81 -3.56 8.00
CA VAL A 48 11.59 -3.82 7.25
C VAL A 48 10.37 -3.38 8.06
N CYS A 49 9.27 -3.10 7.36
CA CYS A 49 7.97 -2.85 7.98
C CYS A 49 7.14 -4.12 7.95
N ASN A 50 6.92 -4.72 9.11
CA ASN A 50 6.09 -5.92 9.25
C ASN A 50 4.64 -5.51 9.48
N VAL A 51 3.73 -6.06 8.67
CA VAL A 51 2.28 -5.86 8.79
C VAL A 51 1.65 -7.22 9.03
N ASN A 52 1.48 -7.58 10.31
CA ASN A 52 1.07 -8.92 10.73
C ASN A 52 -0.24 -8.87 11.53
N GLY A 53 -1.39 -9.02 10.88
CA GLY A 53 -2.63 -9.01 11.64
C GLY A 53 -3.80 -9.64 10.92
N GLY A 54 -4.92 -9.74 11.64
CA GLY A 54 -6.16 -10.21 11.07
C GLY A 54 -6.76 -9.23 10.06
N VAL A 55 -7.85 -9.67 9.44
CA VAL A 55 -8.66 -8.84 8.54
C VAL A 55 -8.98 -7.51 9.21
N GLY A 56 -8.59 -6.41 8.57
CA GLY A 56 -8.77 -5.05 9.11
C GLY A 56 -7.49 -4.36 9.56
N THR A 57 -6.37 -5.10 9.70
CA THR A 57 -5.04 -4.50 9.87
C THR A 57 -4.62 -3.82 8.57
N LYS A 58 -4.38 -2.50 8.60
CA LYS A 58 -4.02 -1.73 7.40
C LYS A 58 -3.24 -0.46 7.70
N MET A 59 -2.47 -0.05 6.71
CA MET A 59 -1.80 1.26 6.67
C MET A 59 -2.45 2.14 5.61
N THR A 60 -2.71 3.41 5.95
CA THR A 60 -3.34 4.39 5.03
C THR A 60 -2.45 5.62 4.88
N LEU A 61 -2.18 6.02 3.64
CA LEU A 61 -1.48 7.27 3.31
C LEU A 61 -2.37 8.14 2.41
N PRO A 62 -2.51 9.45 2.70
CA PRO A 62 -2.03 10.17 3.89
C PRO A 62 -2.91 9.90 5.13
N LYS A 63 -2.42 10.25 6.32
CA LYS A 63 -3.23 10.21 7.56
C LYS A 63 -4.55 10.99 7.44
N LYS A 64 -4.51 12.17 6.81
CA LYS A 64 -5.65 13.05 6.54
C LYS A 64 -5.45 13.77 5.20
N GLY A 65 -6.54 14.11 4.53
CA GLY A 65 -6.52 14.88 3.28
C GLY A 65 -6.10 14.08 2.04
N SER A 66 -5.56 14.79 1.04
CA SER A 66 -5.14 14.20 -0.25
C SER A 66 -3.62 14.05 -0.34
N LEU A 67 -3.16 12.93 -0.93
CA LEU A 67 -1.75 12.67 -1.19
C LEU A 67 -1.19 13.68 -2.20
N ALA A 68 -1.94 13.93 -3.28
CA ALA A 68 -1.60 14.84 -4.38
C ALA A 68 -0.29 14.49 -5.12
N LEU A 69 -0.05 13.20 -5.35
CA LEU A 69 1.02 12.71 -6.23
C LEU A 69 0.55 12.62 -7.67
N ARG A 70 1.47 12.85 -8.61
CA ARG A 70 1.25 12.80 -10.07
C ARG A 70 2.13 11.78 -10.78
N GLN A 71 2.75 10.86 -10.03
CA GLN A 71 3.60 9.82 -10.62
C GLN A 71 2.76 8.80 -11.38
N PRO A 72 3.18 8.39 -12.59
CA PRO A 72 2.45 7.41 -13.39
C PRO A 72 2.58 5.98 -12.86
N MET A 73 3.64 5.71 -12.10
CA MET A 73 3.97 4.38 -11.59
C MET A 73 3.99 4.36 -10.07
N LEU A 74 3.53 3.24 -9.51
CA LEU A 74 3.59 2.93 -8.09
C LEU A 74 4.21 1.56 -7.91
N THR A 75 5.35 1.51 -7.22
CA THR A 75 6.12 0.29 -7.01
C THR A 75 6.12 -0.08 -5.53
N PHE A 76 5.94 -1.36 -5.24
CA PHE A 76 6.07 -1.93 -3.91
C PHE A 76 7.13 -3.02 -3.92
N GLN A 77 7.93 -3.08 -2.85
CA GLN A 77 8.80 -4.22 -2.56
C GLN A 77 8.21 -4.94 -1.35
N LEU A 78 7.62 -6.12 -1.57
CA LEU A 78 6.85 -6.85 -0.57
C LEU A 78 7.34 -8.30 -0.47
N LEU A 79 7.40 -8.81 0.76
CA LEU A 79 7.46 -10.24 1.04
C LEU A 79 6.09 -10.67 1.53
N ILE A 80 5.40 -11.51 0.76
CA ILE A 80 4.10 -12.05 1.14
C ILE A 80 4.27 -13.56 1.39
N PRO A 81 4.14 -14.03 2.64
CA PRO A 81 4.30 -15.44 2.93
C PRO A 81 3.26 -16.29 2.20
N ARG A 82 3.63 -17.51 1.82
CA ARG A 82 2.75 -18.44 1.11
C ARG A 82 1.46 -18.68 1.89
N GLY A 83 0.32 -18.62 1.20
CA GLY A 83 -1.00 -18.84 1.80
C GLY A 83 -1.53 -17.67 2.64
N LYS A 84 -0.81 -16.55 2.74
CA LYS A 84 -1.34 -15.34 3.39
C LYS A 84 -2.09 -14.47 2.39
N ALA A 85 -3.25 -13.97 2.82
CA ALA A 85 -4.02 -13.03 2.04
C ALA A 85 -3.38 -11.64 2.08
N PHE A 86 -3.37 -10.95 0.93
CA PHE A 86 -2.90 -9.59 0.82
C PHE A 86 -3.83 -8.78 -0.08
N SER A 87 -4.03 -7.52 0.28
CA SER A 87 -4.80 -6.57 -0.50
C SER A 87 -4.31 -5.15 -0.27
N PHE A 88 -4.49 -4.29 -1.27
CA PHE A 88 -4.26 -2.86 -1.12
C PHE A 88 -5.27 -2.04 -1.91
N ASP A 89 -5.48 -0.81 -1.46
CA ASP A 89 -6.42 0.14 -2.05
C ASP A 89 -5.68 1.34 -2.63
N LEU A 90 -6.04 1.72 -3.85
CA LEU A 90 -5.57 2.93 -4.50
C LEU A 90 -6.75 3.85 -4.82
N ALA A 91 -6.67 5.10 -4.39
CA ALA A 91 -7.63 6.13 -4.78
C ALA A 91 -6.97 7.09 -5.77
N ILE A 92 -7.53 7.21 -6.96
CA ILE A 92 -7.04 8.06 -8.05
C ILE A 92 -8.05 9.17 -8.29
N LEU A 93 -7.56 10.36 -8.59
CA LEU A 93 -8.37 11.45 -9.11
C LEU A 93 -8.19 11.47 -10.63
N ASP A 94 -9.29 11.32 -11.37
CA ASP A 94 -9.24 11.35 -12.82
C ASP A 94 -9.25 12.78 -13.39
N THR A 95 -9.25 12.88 -14.73
CA THR A 95 -9.31 14.14 -15.46
C THR A 95 -10.61 14.92 -15.24
N GLN A 96 -11.70 14.22 -14.89
CA GLN A 96 -13.01 14.80 -14.56
C GLN A 96 -13.10 15.22 -13.08
N LYS A 97 -12.00 15.12 -12.32
CA LYS A 97 -11.95 15.35 -10.87
C LYS A 97 -12.86 14.39 -10.08
N ALA A 98 -13.24 13.26 -10.67
CA ALA A 98 -13.94 12.19 -9.98
C ALA A 98 -12.93 11.27 -9.28
N ARG A 99 -13.26 10.88 -8.05
CA ARG A 99 -12.43 9.99 -7.25
C ARG A 99 -12.80 8.54 -7.53
N ARG A 100 -11.89 7.81 -8.17
CA ARG A 100 -12.04 6.38 -8.46
C ARG A 100 -11.21 5.54 -7.50
N ARG A 101 -11.72 4.39 -7.07
CA ARG A 101 -11.05 3.48 -6.15
C ARG A 101 -10.73 2.16 -6.85
N ILE A 102 -9.49 1.72 -6.74
CA ILE A 102 -9.05 0.45 -7.29
C ILE A 102 -8.61 -0.41 -6.11
N HIS A 103 -9.30 -1.51 -5.90
CA HIS A 103 -9.01 -2.47 -4.85
C HIS A 103 -8.34 -3.69 -5.47
N PHE A 104 -7.14 -4.00 -5.00
CA PHE A 104 -6.37 -5.16 -5.40
C PHE A 104 -6.40 -6.17 -4.27
N SER A 105 -6.73 -7.43 -4.57
CA SER A 105 -6.80 -8.47 -3.54
C SER A 105 -6.43 -9.84 -4.10
N SER A 106 -5.66 -10.61 -3.32
CA SER A 106 -5.35 -12.01 -3.62
C SER A 106 -6.58 -12.94 -3.48
N ALA A 107 -7.66 -12.46 -2.86
CA ALA A 107 -8.91 -13.22 -2.72
C ALA A 107 -9.83 -13.10 -3.95
N PHE A 108 -9.59 -12.12 -4.83
CA PHE A 108 -10.41 -11.94 -6.02
C PHE A 108 -9.98 -12.91 -7.12
N ARG A 109 -10.99 -13.47 -7.80
CA ARG A 109 -10.81 -14.35 -8.96
C ARG A 109 -11.23 -13.69 -10.27
N VAL A 110 -12.10 -12.69 -10.19
CA VAL A 110 -12.73 -12.04 -11.35
C VAL A 110 -12.63 -10.53 -11.17
N VAL A 111 -12.37 -9.84 -12.28
CA VAL A 111 -12.41 -8.38 -12.34
C VAL A 111 -13.85 -7.90 -12.22
N LYS A 112 -14.14 -7.06 -11.23
CA LYS A 112 -15.43 -6.35 -11.13
C LYS A 112 -15.20 -4.86 -11.34
N ARG A 113 -16.04 -4.22 -12.15
CA ARG A 113 -15.93 -2.80 -12.46
C ARG A 113 -17.28 -2.10 -12.26
N SER A 114 -17.22 -0.91 -11.67
CA SER A 114 -18.29 0.07 -11.60
C SER A 114 -17.72 1.44 -12.00
N PRO A 115 -18.56 2.46 -12.25
CA PRO A 115 -18.07 3.79 -12.63
C PRO A 115 -17.06 4.39 -11.62
N LEU A 116 -17.21 4.10 -10.31
CA LEU A 116 -16.39 4.67 -9.25
C LEU A 116 -15.37 3.69 -8.65
N ALA A 117 -15.49 2.39 -8.92
CA ALA A 117 -14.64 1.38 -8.30
C ALA A 117 -14.27 0.24 -9.25
N ALA A 118 -13.07 -0.30 -9.07
CA ALA A 118 -12.61 -1.52 -9.73
C ALA A 118 -12.01 -2.47 -8.71
N HIS A 119 -12.36 -3.76 -8.82
CA HIS A 119 -11.80 -4.84 -8.02
C HIS A 119 -10.94 -5.70 -8.95
N LEU A 120 -9.65 -5.78 -8.65
CA LEU A 120 -8.66 -6.46 -9.46
C LEU A 120 -8.02 -7.62 -8.69
N PRO A 121 -7.89 -8.80 -9.31
CA PRO A 121 -7.21 -9.93 -8.69
C PRO A 121 -5.69 -9.76 -8.66
N LEU A 122 -5.06 -10.19 -7.56
CA LEU A 122 -3.61 -10.27 -7.40
C LEU A 122 -3.14 -11.72 -7.57
N HIS A 123 -3.04 -12.18 -8.82
CA HIS A 123 -2.65 -13.56 -9.13
C HIS A 123 -1.19 -13.87 -8.74
N ILE A 124 -0.30 -12.89 -8.76
CA ILE A 124 1.13 -13.05 -8.43
C ILE A 124 1.37 -13.46 -6.97
N VAL A 125 0.39 -13.24 -6.09
CA VAL A 125 0.52 -13.46 -4.64
C VAL A 125 -0.04 -14.82 -4.20
N SER A 126 -0.91 -15.47 -4.99
CA SER A 126 -1.57 -16.71 -4.56
C SER A 126 -0.69 -17.97 -4.65
N GLY A 127 0.55 -17.87 -5.14
CA GLY A 127 1.46 -19.03 -5.25
C GLY A 127 0.92 -20.14 -6.16
N THR A 128 -0.01 -19.79 -7.05
CA THR A 128 -0.56 -20.66 -8.08
C THR A 128 -0.05 -20.17 -9.42
N CYS A 129 1.14 -20.64 -9.80
CA CYS A 129 1.46 -20.92 -11.20
C CYS A 129 1.10 -22.37 -11.46
#